data_AF-A0A2P6PHM6-F1
#
_entry.id   AF-A0A2P6PHM6-F1
#
_cell.length_a   1.000
_cell.length_b   1.000
_cell.length_c   1.000
_cell.angle_alpha   90.00
_cell.angle_beta   90.00
_cell.angle_gamma   90.00
#
_symmetry.space_group_name_H-M   'P 1'
#
loop_
_entity.id
_entity.type
_entity.pdbx_description
1 polymer ?
#
loop_
_entity_poly.entity_id
_entity_poly.type
_entity_poly.pdbx_seq_one_letter_code
_entity_poly.pdbx_strand_id
1 'polypeptide(L)'
;MIFLYLGTVPSEVRLICNLEETKPTWTVRFVGGAMRGASAEQLSVLVRTVIESKASKNVLRLFYALGYKLDHELLRVGFAFHFQRGTQMTVTVTVSLVNKMPQLHNIDEAVPVTPGIQLVEVTASASFETYTEVASTGISTGVVPIAAAAAASLMSDGGGTTL
;
A
#
# COMPACT_ATOMS: atom_id res chain seq x y z
N MET A 1 0.27 -11.06 3.79
CA MET A 1 1.10 -10.40 2.76
C MET A 1 2.49 -10.99 2.84
N ILE A 2 2.93 -11.60 1.76
CA ILE A 2 4.23 -12.28 1.61
C ILE A 2 5.12 -11.40 0.75
N PHE A 3 6.38 -11.21 1.14
CA PHE A 3 7.36 -10.43 0.40
C PHE A 3 8.41 -11.33 -0.26
N LEU A 4 8.74 -11.01 -1.50
CA LEU A 4 9.74 -11.71 -2.32
C LEU A 4 10.71 -10.67 -2.89
N TYR A 5 12.01 -10.87 -2.65
CA TYR A 5 13.06 -9.92 -2.99
C TYR A 5 13.89 -10.38 -4.20
N LEU A 6 14.19 -9.44 -5.10
CA LEU A 6 15.20 -9.55 -6.16
C LEU A 6 16.28 -8.50 -5.92
N GLY A 7 17.53 -8.92 -5.75
CA GLY A 7 18.65 -8.03 -5.41
C GLY A 7 18.83 -6.78 -6.28
N THR A 8 19.49 -5.78 -5.68
CA THR A 8 20.12 -4.56 -6.25
C THR A 8 19.22 -3.39 -6.68
N VAL A 9 17.91 -3.58 -6.85
CA VAL A 9 16.93 -2.46 -7.00
C VAL A 9 15.96 -2.54 -5.82
N PRO A 10 15.49 -1.43 -5.20
CA PRO A 10 14.51 -1.50 -4.12
C PRO A 10 13.10 -1.76 -4.68
N SER A 11 12.99 -2.75 -5.55
CA SER A 11 11.74 -3.28 -6.07
C SER A 11 11.40 -4.54 -5.31
N GLU A 12 10.11 -4.74 -5.04
CA GLU A 12 9.62 -5.87 -4.26
C GLU A 12 8.42 -6.50 -4.95
N VAL A 13 8.30 -7.82 -4.84
CA VAL A 13 7.09 -8.54 -5.24
C VAL A 13 6.37 -8.98 -3.99
N ARG A 14 5.09 -8.64 -3.90
CA ARG A 14 4.21 -8.98 -2.79
C ARG A 14 3.15 -9.95 -3.25
N LEU A 15 2.98 -11.05 -2.54
CA LEU A 15 1.83 -11.93 -2.68
C LEU A 15 0.81 -11.59 -1.60
N ILE A 16 -0.37 -11.17 -2.01
CA ILE A 16 -1.44 -10.71 -1.13
C ILE A 16 -2.56 -11.73 -1.19
N CYS A 17 -2.92 -12.29 -0.04
CA CYS A 17 -4.10 -13.13 0.13
C CYS A 17 -5.16 -12.32 0.88
N ASN A 18 -6.33 -12.12 0.26
CA ASN A 18 -7.47 -11.56 0.97
C ASN A 18 -8.12 -12.65 1.84
N LEU A 19 -8.26 -12.37 3.14
CA LEU A 19 -8.84 -13.29 4.11
C LEU A 19 -10.26 -12.90 4.53
N GLU A 20 -10.78 -11.74 4.10
CA GLU A 20 -12.15 -11.32 4.39
C GLU A 20 -13.19 -12.11 3.58
N GLU A 21 -12.78 -12.61 2.40
CA GLU A 21 -13.63 -13.41 1.53
C GLU A 21 -13.68 -14.87 1.99
N THR A 22 -14.85 -15.52 1.88
CA THR A 22 -15.03 -16.95 2.22
C THR A 22 -14.12 -17.88 1.41
N LYS A 23 -13.71 -17.44 0.21
CA LYS A 23 -12.70 -18.10 -0.61
C LYS A 23 -11.51 -17.16 -0.75
N PRO A 24 -10.29 -17.58 -0.36
CA PRO A 24 -9.13 -16.72 -0.41
C PRO A 24 -8.80 -16.33 -1.86
N THR A 25 -8.74 -15.03 -2.12
CA THR A 25 -8.30 -14.47 -3.40
C THR A 25 -6.84 -14.04 -3.30
N TRP A 26 -6.07 -14.31 -4.35
CA TRP A 26 -4.64 -14.01 -4.40
C TRP A 26 -4.35 -12.94 -5.43
N THR A 27 -3.49 -11.99 -5.07
CA THR A 27 -2.99 -10.93 -5.95
C THR A 27 -1.48 -10.87 -5.86
N VAL A 28 -0.81 -10.80 -7.02
CA VAL A 28 0.60 -10.44 -7.11
C VAL A 28 0.67 -8.94 -7.30
N ARG A 29 1.43 -8.26 -6.44
CA ARG A 29 1.71 -6.83 -6.54
C ARG A 29 3.21 -6.63 -6.69
N PHE A 30 3.64 -6.11 -7.83
CA PHE A 30 4.98 -5.57 -8.01
C PHE A 30 4.99 -4.11 -7.57
N VAL A 31 5.96 -3.74 -6.74
CA VAL A 31 6.22 -2.35 -6.35
C VAL A 31 7.63 -2.01 -6.79
N GLY A 32 7.76 -1.07 -7.71
CA GLY A 32 9.04 -0.56 -8.18
C GLY A 32 9.70 0.37 -7.17
N GLY A 33 10.97 0.67 -7.40
CA GLY A 33 11.70 1.68 -6.63
C GLY A 33 11.07 3.07 -6.70
N ALA A 34 11.46 3.93 -5.74
CA ALA A 34 11.11 5.35 -5.74
C ALA A 34 11.55 6.02 -7.05
N MET A 35 10.70 6.90 -7.61
CA MET A 35 11.09 7.78 -8.70
C MET A 35 12.31 8.62 -8.30
N ARG A 36 13.25 8.85 -9.23
CA ARG A 36 14.48 9.61 -9.01
C ARG A 36 14.66 10.65 -10.13
N GLY A 37 15.47 11.68 -9.85
CA GLY A 37 15.80 12.76 -10.78
C GLY A 37 15.18 14.09 -10.37
N ALA A 38 15.50 15.16 -11.11
CA ALA A 38 15.09 16.53 -10.78
C ALA A 38 13.57 16.69 -10.62
N SER A 39 12.77 15.92 -11.36
CA SER A 39 11.31 15.92 -11.23
C SER A 39 10.79 15.25 -9.96
N ALA A 40 11.55 14.34 -9.33
CA ALA A 40 11.18 13.70 -8.08
C ALA A 40 11.53 14.57 -6.86
N GLU A 41 12.61 15.35 -6.92
CA GLU A 41 13.03 16.26 -5.84
C GLU A 41 12.06 17.42 -5.62
N GLN A 42 11.25 17.75 -6.64
CA GLN A 42 10.22 18.80 -6.57
C GLN A 42 8.90 18.31 -5.97
N LEU A 43 8.76 17.00 -5.73
CA LEU A 43 7.53 16.40 -5.20
C LEU A 43 7.65 16.19 -3.69
N SER A 44 6.64 16.62 -2.95
CA SER A 44 6.51 16.33 -1.52
C SER A 44 6.01 14.91 -1.22
N VAL A 45 5.88 14.08 -2.26
CA VAL A 45 5.22 12.77 -2.22
C VAL A 45 6.10 11.70 -2.86
N LEU A 46 6.00 10.48 -2.34
CA LEU A 46 6.72 9.34 -2.87
C LEU A 46 5.98 8.70 -4.05
N VAL A 47 6.55 8.80 -5.23
CA VAL A 47 6.04 8.15 -6.44
C VAL A 47 6.74 6.82 -6.67
N ARG A 48 5.96 5.75 -6.91
CA ARG A 48 6.46 4.42 -7.28
C ARG A 48 5.59 3.80 -8.36
N THR A 49 6.18 2.97 -9.22
CA THR A 49 5.43 2.10 -10.13
C THR A 49 4.80 0.96 -9.35
N VAL A 50 3.51 0.70 -9.55
CA VAL A 50 2.80 -0.45 -8.97
C VAL A 50 2.09 -1.20 -10.08
N ILE A 51 2.25 -2.52 -10.11
CA ILE A 51 1.56 -3.41 -11.06
C ILE A 51 0.89 -4.53 -10.27
N GLU A 52 -0.39 -4.78 -10.54
CA GLU A 52 -1.16 -5.82 -9.87
C GLU A 52 -1.72 -6.83 -10.86
N SER A 53 -1.77 -8.09 -10.44
CA SER A 53 -2.42 -9.15 -11.21
C SER A 53 -3.07 -10.17 -10.29
N LYS A 54 -4.27 -10.62 -10.68
CA LYS A 54 -4.95 -11.72 -10.00
C LYS A 54 -4.16 -13.02 -10.18
N ALA A 55 -4.13 -13.81 -9.13
CA ALA A 55 -3.40 -15.07 -9.10
C ALA A 55 -4.23 -16.18 -8.44
N SER A 56 -3.76 -17.40 -8.60
CA SER A 56 -4.33 -18.57 -7.91
C SER A 56 -3.57 -18.87 -6.62
N LYS A 57 -4.14 -19.75 -5.78
CA LYS A 57 -3.51 -20.23 -4.54
C LYS A 57 -2.12 -20.87 -4.71
N ASN A 58 -1.76 -21.26 -5.94
CA ASN A 58 -0.45 -21.87 -6.23
C ASN A 58 0.65 -20.82 -6.50
N VAL A 59 0.34 -19.53 -6.38
CA VAL A 59 1.26 -18.45 -6.71
C VAL A 59 2.59 -18.53 -5.94
N LEU A 60 2.57 -18.88 -4.66
CA LEU A 60 3.80 -19.04 -3.88
C LEU A 60 4.72 -20.13 -4.48
N ARG A 61 4.14 -21.26 -4.88
CA ARG A 61 4.89 -22.36 -5.52
C ARG A 61 5.48 -21.94 -6.86
N LEU A 62 4.72 -21.17 -7.66
CA LEU A 62 5.21 -20.62 -8.92
C LEU A 62 6.44 -19.72 -8.68
N PHE A 63 6.38 -18.82 -7.71
CA PHE A 63 7.50 -17.93 -7.41
C PHE A 63 8.73 -18.68 -6.90
N TYR A 64 8.57 -19.74 -6.11
CA TYR A 64 9.68 -20.63 -5.77
C TYR A 64 10.29 -21.31 -7.01
N ALA A 65 9.47 -21.78 -7.95
CA ALA A 65 9.96 -22.36 -9.20
C ALA A 65 10.70 -21.33 -10.09
N LEU A 66 10.35 -20.05 -9.98
CA LEU A 66 11.04 -18.94 -10.64
C LEU A 66 12.32 -18.48 -9.91
N GLY A 67 12.68 -19.13 -8.79
CA GLY A 67 13.90 -18.85 -8.02
C GLY A 67 13.76 -17.77 -6.95
N TYR A 68 12.56 -17.25 -6.70
CA TYR A 68 12.33 -16.33 -5.58
C TYR A 68 12.37 -17.09 -4.26
N LYS A 69 12.74 -16.37 -3.20
CA LYS A 69 12.69 -16.85 -1.82
C LYS A 69 11.72 -16.00 -1.03
N LEU A 70 10.99 -16.64 -0.14
CA LEU A 70 10.18 -15.95 0.86
C LEU A 70 11.10 -15.17 1.79
N ASP A 71 10.88 -13.87 1.88
CA ASP A 71 11.60 -12.99 2.79
C ASP A 71 10.90 -12.93 4.15
N HIS A 72 9.67 -12.42 4.17
CA HIS A 72 8.85 -12.37 5.38
C HIS A 72 7.35 -12.46 5.07
N GLU A 73 6.56 -12.84 6.08
CA GLU A 73 5.11 -12.89 6.04
C GLU A 73 4.51 -11.98 7.13
N LEU A 74 3.57 -11.14 6.74
CA LEU A 74 2.85 -10.22 7.62
C LEU A 74 1.34 -10.43 7.51
N LEU A 75 0.65 -10.33 8.64
CA LEU A 75 -0.80 -10.19 8.70
C LEU A 75 -1.15 -8.71 8.90
N ARG A 76 -1.85 -8.11 7.94
CA ARG A 76 -2.39 -6.76 8.07
C ARG A 76 -3.87 -6.85 8.41
N VAL A 77 -4.28 -6.14 9.45
CA VAL A 77 -5.68 -6.04 9.90
C VAL A 77 -6.04 -4.58 9.99
N GLY A 78 -7.14 -4.16 9.39
CA GLY A 78 -7.49 -2.75 9.33
C GLY A 78 -8.67 -2.47 8.41
N PHE A 79 -8.80 -1.22 8.00
CA PHE A 79 -9.81 -0.77 7.05
C PHE A 79 -9.21 0.22 6.07
N ALA A 80 -9.85 0.36 4.92
CA ALA A 80 -9.49 1.34 3.90
C ALA A 80 -10.71 2.17 3.51
N PHE A 81 -10.49 3.47 3.39
CA PHE A 81 -11.44 4.39 2.78
C PHE A 81 -11.00 4.73 1.37
N HIS A 82 -11.95 4.81 0.46
CA HIS A 82 -11.71 5.18 -0.92
C HIS A 82 -12.48 6.45 -1.22
N PHE A 83 -11.81 7.48 -1.73
CA PHE A 83 -12.42 8.74 -2.14
C PHE A 83 -12.08 9.01 -3.60
N GLN A 84 -13.05 9.54 -4.34
CA GLN A 84 -12.81 10.06 -5.67
C GLN A 84 -12.53 11.56 -5.56
N ARG A 85 -11.40 12.01 -6.09
CA ARG A 85 -11.10 13.41 -6.32
C ARG A 85 -11.31 13.67 -7.81
N GLY A 86 -12.36 14.41 -8.16
CA GLY A 86 -12.78 14.58 -9.55
C GLY A 86 -13.25 13.26 -10.19
N THR A 87 -13.10 13.14 -11.51
CA THR A 87 -13.58 11.99 -12.29
C THR A 87 -12.52 10.91 -12.55
N GLN A 88 -11.25 11.16 -12.20
CA GLN A 88 -10.14 10.31 -12.65
C GLN A 88 -9.13 9.90 -11.56
N MET A 89 -9.27 10.39 -10.32
CA MET A 89 -8.32 10.11 -9.25
C MET A 89 -9.00 9.42 -8.06
N THR A 90 -8.66 8.17 -7.84
CA THR A 90 -9.03 7.44 -6.62
C THR A 90 -7.91 7.54 -5.59
N VAL A 91 -8.23 8.16 -4.47
CA VAL A 91 -7.36 8.21 -3.28
C VAL A 91 -7.83 7.14 -2.31
N THR A 92 -6.89 6.35 -1.81
CA THR A 92 -7.13 5.31 -0.81
C THR A 92 -6.38 5.66 0.47
N VAL A 93 -7.09 5.74 1.59
CA VAL A 93 -6.51 5.85 2.93
C VAL A 93 -6.69 4.54 3.64
N THR A 94 -5.59 3.84 3.90
CA THR A 94 -5.56 2.58 4.64
C THR A 94 -5.06 2.83 6.05
N VAL A 95 -5.81 2.38 7.04
CA VAL A 95 -5.42 2.36 8.45
C VAL A 95 -5.30 0.90 8.87
N SER A 96 -4.10 0.46 9.24
CA SER A 96 -3.85 -0.96 9.54
C SER A 96 -2.88 -1.20 10.68
N LEU A 97 -3.15 -2.25 11.44
CA LEU A 97 -2.16 -2.89 12.32
C LEU A 97 -1.37 -3.91 11.50
N VAL A 98 -0.04 -3.86 11.62
CA VAL A 98 0.86 -4.80 10.97
C VAL A 98 1.34 -5.81 12.01
N ASN A 99 1.07 -7.09 11.77
CA ASN A 99 1.49 -8.19 12.63
C ASN A 99 2.52 -9.03 11.89
N LYS A 100 3.59 -9.44 12.58
CA LYS A 100 4.50 -10.47 12.07
C LYS A 100 3.88 -11.84 12.31
N MET A 101 4.24 -12.79 11.46
CA MET A 101 3.80 -14.18 11.53
C MET A 101 4.99 -15.05 12.00
N PRO A 102 5.08 -15.41 13.29
CA PRO A 102 6.19 -16.22 13.80
C PRO A 102 6.21 -17.63 13.20
N GLN A 103 5.02 -18.18 12.96
CA GLN A 103 4.80 -19.40 12.21
C GLN A 103 4.15 -19.08 10.88
N LEU A 104 4.71 -19.66 9.81
CA LEU A 104 4.24 -19.41 8.46
C LEU A 104 2.78 -19.88 8.29
N HIS A 105 1.95 -19.02 7.71
CA HIS A 105 0.52 -19.23 7.47
C HIS A 105 -0.36 -19.42 8.72
N ASN A 106 0.17 -19.26 9.94
CA ASN A 106 -0.60 -19.41 11.18
C ASN A 106 -1.04 -18.04 11.72
N ILE A 107 -2.26 -17.62 11.38
CA ILE A 107 -2.78 -16.28 11.72
C ILE A 107 -3.09 -16.13 13.22
N ASP A 108 -3.34 -17.23 13.92
CA ASP A 108 -3.73 -17.21 15.33
C ASP A 108 -2.55 -16.84 16.24
N GLU A 109 -1.33 -17.09 15.77
CA GLU A 109 -0.07 -16.74 16.46
C GLU A 109 0.51 -15.39 15.99
N ALA A 110 -0.22 -14.63 15.18
CA ALA A 110 0.24 -13.34 14.70
C ALA A 110 0.42 -12.37 15.87
N VAL A 111 1.57 -11.69 15.90
CA VAL A 111 1.88 -10.71 16.95
C VAL A 111 2.16 -9.33 16.34
N PRO A 112 1.69 -8.24 16.96
CA PRO A 112 1.90 -6.89 16.44
C PRO A 112 3.39 -6.59 16.31
N VAL A 113 3.79 -6.04 15.16
CA VAL A 113 5.17 -5.55 14.96
C VAL A 113 5.43 -4.38 15.89
N THR A 114 4.44 -3.49 16.03
CA THR A 114 4.51 -2.30 16.86
C THR A 114 3.23 -2.16 17.68
N PRO A 115 3.18 -2.69 18.91
CA PRO A 115 2.00 -2.59 19.77
C PRO A 115 1.56 -1.14 19.98
N GLY A 116 0.25 -0.88 19.86
CA GLY A 116 -0.33 0.46 20.08
C GLY A 116 -0.14 1.45 18.94
N ILE A 117 0.51 1.09 17.83
CA ILE A 117 0.71 1.95 16.67
C ILE A 117 -0.04 1.40 15.46
N GLN A 118 -0.79 2.27 14.78
CA GLN A 118 -1.42 1.97 13.49
C GLN A 118 -0.65 2.63 12.36
N LEU A 119 -0.49 1.90 11.26
CA LEU A 119 0.07 2.41 10.03
C LEU A 119 -1.04 3.09 9.22
N VAL A 120 -0.82 4.35 8.88
CA VAL A 120 -1.69 5.12 7.98
C VAL A 120 -0.97 5.30 6.64
N GLU A 121 -1.51 4.69 5.59
CA GLU A 121 -1.01 4.81 4.22
C GLU A 121 -2.04 5.58 3.39
N VAL A 122 -1.63 6.71 2.82
CA VAL A 122 -2.42 7.45 1.83
C VAL A 122 -1.80 7.21 0.46
N THR A 123 -2.56 6.62 -0.45
CA THR A 123 -2.13 6.35 -1.82
C THR A 123 -3.13 6.91 -2.82
N ALA A 124 -2.65 7.29 -4.00
CA ALA A 124 -3.52 7.55 -5.13
C ALA A 124 -2.95 6.89 -6.37
N SER A 125 -3.82 6.26 -7.14
CA SER A 125 -3.45 5.66 -8.40
C SER A 125 -3.39 6.76 -9.47
N ALA A 126 -2.25 6.88 -10.13
CA ALA A 126 -2.07 7.75 -11.28
C ALA A 126 -1.92 6.91 -12.55
N SER A 127 -2.63 7.28 -13.61
CA SER A 127 -2.29 6.86 -14.97
C SER A 127 -1.25 7.83 -15.54
N PHE A 128 -0.72 7.53 -16.73
CA PHE A 128 0.16 8.47 -17.43
C PHE A 128 -0.49 9.84 -17.63
N GLU A 129 -1.81 9.88 -17.81
CA GLU A 129 -2.60 11.09 -18.07
C GLU A 129 -2.84 11.92 -16.80
N THR A 130 -2.97 11.27 -15.64
CA THR A 130 -3.30 11.93 -14.37
C THR A 130 -2.09 12.17 -13.46
N TYR A 131 -0.89 11.82 -13.93
CA TYR A 131 0.34 11.90 -13.14
C TYR A 131 0.59 13.28 -12.53
N THR A 132 0.54 14.34 -13.33
CA THR A 132 0.82 15.72 -12.88
C THR A 132 -0.21 16.19 -11.87
N GLU A 133 -1.48 15.80 -12.05
CA GLU A 133 -2.56 16.10 -11.11
C GLU A 133 -2.25 15.44 -9.77
N VAL A 134 -2.08 14.11 -9.74
CA VAL A 134 -1.81 13.34 -8.51
C VAL A 134 -0.55 13.84 -7.79
N ALA A 135 0.54 14.09 -8.51
CA ALA A 135 1.81 14.50 -7.93
C ALA A 135 1.75 15.87 -7.23
N SER A 136 0.89 16.77 -7.71
CA SER A 136 0.71 18.11 -7.12
C SER A 136 -0.14 18.14 -5.85
N THR A 137 -0.86 17.06 -5.53
CA THR A 137 -1.86 17.04 -4.43
C THR A 137 -1.29 16.84 -3.02
N GLY A 138 0.02 16.69 -2.85
CA GLY A 138 0.64 16.66 -1.52
C GLY A 138 0.22 15.47 -0.65
N ILE A 139 0.03 14.29 -1.25
CA ILE A 139 -0.25 13.02 -0.57
C ILE A 139 0.93 12.62 0.33
N SER A 140 0.86 13.00 1.61
CA SER A 140 1.85 12.66 2.63
C SER A 140 1.58 11.28 3.25
N THR A 141 2.59 10.42 3.30
CA THR A 141 2.60 9.24 4.18
C THR A 141 3.07 9.67 5.57
N GLY A 142 2.23 9.54 6.60
CA GLY A 142 2.56 9.88 7.98
C GLY A 142 2.31 8.71 8.93
N VAL A 143 3.19 8.52 9.92
CA VAL A 143 2.91 7.69 11.08
C VAL A 143 2.18 8.57 12.08
N VAL A 144 0.88 8.31 12.32
CA VAL A 144 0.06 9.15 13.22
C VAL A 144 -0.40 8.31 14.41
N PRO A 145 -0.29 8.80 15.66
CA PRO A 145 -0.83 8.11 16.84
C PRO A 145 -2.37 7.99 16.85
N ILE A 146 -3.08 8.71 15.98
CA ILE A 146 -4.54 8.67 15.84
C ILE A 146 -4.90 9.00 14.37
N ALA A 147 -5.49 8.03 13.65
CA ALA A 147 -5.82 8.13 12.23
C ALA A 147 -6.83 9.24 11.86
N ALA A 148 -7.53 9.81 12.83
CA ALA A 148 -8.55 10.84 12.60
C ALA A 148 -7.97 12.17 12.06
N ALA A 149 -6.74 12.54 12.46
CA ALA A 149 -6.18 13.84 12.12
C ALA A 149 -5.75 13.96 10.64
N ALA A 150 -5.18 12.91 10.06
CA ALA A 150 -4.75 12.91 8.65
C ALA A 150 -5.96 12.91 7.69
N ALA A 151 -7.01 12.17 8.02
CA ALA A 151 -8.27 12.20 7.27
C ALA A 151 -8.96 13.56 7.37
N ALA A 152 -8.98 14.18 8.57
CA ALA A 152 -9.55 15.51 8.76
C ALA A 152 -8.83 16.60 7.96
N SER A 153 -7.49 16.55 7.87
CA SER A 153 -6.73 17.50 7.03
C SER A 153 -7.04 17.37 5.54
N LEU A 154 -7.27 16.16 5.03
CA LEU A 154 -7.69 15.95 3.63
C LEU A 154 -9.13 16.39 3.36
N MET A 155 -10.00 16.38 4.37
CA MET A 155 -11.40 16.80 4.26
C MET A 155 -11.62 18.30 4.51
N SER A 156 -10.62 19.02 5.04
CA SER A 156 -10.74 20.42 5.46
C SER A 156 -10.53 21.47 4.35
N ASP A 157 -10.21 21.08 3.11
CA ASP A 157 -9.92 22.03 2.01
C ASP A 157 -11.17 22.51 1.24
N GLY A 158 -12.36 22.33 1.80
CA GLY A 158 -13.64 22.78 1.24
C GLY A 158 -14.07 24.21 1.63
N GLY A 159 -13.13 25.05 2.07
CA GLY A 159 -13.40 26.42 2.53
C GLY A 159 -13.52 27.45 1.41
N GLY A 160 -14.49 27.29 0.52
CA GLY A 160 -14.88 28.31 -0.45
C GLY A 160 -15.79 29.36 0.20
N THR A 161 -15.25 30.55 0.41
CA THR A 161 -15.89 31.75 0.98
C THR A 161 -17.24 32.05 0.33
N THR A 162 -18.33 32.07 1.12
CA THR A 162 -19.52 32.85 0.80
C THR A 162 -19.24 34.32 1.07
N LEU A 163 -19.12 35.12 0.01
CA LEU A 163 -19.63 36.50 -0.09
C LEU A 163 -20.04 36.76 -1.54
#